data_AF-A0A3D1RL77-F1
#
_entry.id   AF-A0A3D1RL77-F1
#
_cell.length_a   1.000
_cell.length_b   1.000
_cell.length_c   1.000
_cell.angle_alpha   90.00
_cell.angle_beta   90.00
_cell.angle_gamma   90.00
#
_symmetry.space_group_name_H-M   'P 1'
#
loop_
_entity.id
_entity.type
_entity.pdbx_description
1 polymer ?
#
loop_
_entity_poly.entity_id
_entity_poly.type
_entity_poly.pdbx_seq_one_letter_code
_entity_poly.pdbx_strand_id
1 'polypeptide(L)'
;LSRWQTLRHIILPQMFKRVLPPISNEVINLIKDTALVYAIGISELLRAAKIAALRDYLFVPFIVAAVFYLIMTAFIQQFFKWLESRYDYYR
;
A
#
# COMPACT_ATOMS: atom_id res chain seq x y z
N LEU A 1 0.58 -41.74 17.24
CA LEU A 1 0.92 -40.41 16.68
C LEU A 1 1.28 -39.49 17.84
N SER A 2 2.51 -38.97 17.88
CA SER A 2 2.84 -37.94 18.88
C SER A 2 2.04 -36.67 18.59
N ARG A 3 1.72 -35.87 19.62
CA ARG A 3 0.98 -34.61 19.45
C ARG A 3 1.62 -33.69 18.40
N TRP A 4 2.95 -33.71 18.32
CA TRP A 4 3.74 -32.98 17.33
C TRP A 4 3.59 -33.51 15.90
N GLN A 5 3.51 -34.82 15.70
CA GLN A 5 3.27 -35.41 14.38
C GLN A 5 1.87 -35.04 13.86
N THR A 6 0.86 -35.10 14.72
CA THR A 6 -0.52 -34.72 14.40
C THR A 6 -0.63 -33.24 14.05
N LEU A 7 0.01 -32.36 14.84
CA LEU A 7 0.02 -30.93 14.58
C LEU A 7 0.61 -30.59 13.21
N ARG A 8 1.79 -31.16 12.89
CA ARG A 8 2.53 -30.81 11.66
C ARG A 8 1.95 -31.43 10.39
N HIS A 9 1.50 -32.68 10.44
CA HIS A 9 1.05 -33.40 9.24
C HIS A 9 -0.46 -33.30 9.00
N ILE A 10 -1.25 -33.01 10.03
CA ILE A 10 -2.72 -33.08 9.94
C ILE A 10 -3.30 -31.69 10.16
N ILE A 11 -3.03 -31.08 11.31
CA ILE A 11 -3.72 -29.85 11.72
C ILE A 11 -3.23 -28.64 10.93
N LEU A 12 -1.92 -28.39 10.89
CA LEU A 12 -1.32 -27.26 10.17
C LEU A 12 -1.73 -27.18 8.69
N PRO A 13 -1.55 -28.22 7.86
CA PRO A 13 -1.90 -28.14 6.44
C PRO A 13 -3.41 -27.98 6.20
N GLN A 14 -4.27 -28.51 7.08
CA GLN A 14 -5.72 -28.30 6.99
C GLN A 14 -6.12 -26.88 7.40
N MET A 15 -5.48 -26.33 8.43
CA MET A 15 -5.65 -24.94 8.87
C MET A 15 -5.24 -24.00 7.75
N PHE A 16 -4.03 -24.15 7.18
CA PHE A 16 -3.56 -23.31 6.09
C PHE A 16 -4.54 -23.26 4.93
N LYS A 17 -5.07 -24.41 4.47
CA LYS A 17 -6.06 -24.45 3.38
C LYS A 17 -7.36 -23.69 3.70
N ARG A 18 -7.76 -23.58 4.96
CA ARG A 18 -8.97 -22.87 5.39
C ARG A 18 -8.74 -21.38 5.62
N VAL A 19 -7.56 -20.98 6.11
CA VAL A 19 -7.28 -19.57 6.45
C VAL A 19 -6.61 -18.81 5.30
N LEU A 20 -5.94 -19.49 4.35
CA LEU A 20 -5.35 -18.82 3.17
C LEU A 20 -6.39 -18.02 2.36
N PRO A 21 -7.57 -18.56 1.99
CA PRO A 21 -8.53 -17.84 1.16
C PRO A 21 -9.01 -16.51 1.75
N PRO A 22 -9.46 -16.43 3.03
CA PRO A 22 -9.86 -15.16 3.63
C PRO A 22 -8.69 -14.19 3.84
N ILE A 23 -7.49 -14.68 4.19
CA ILE A 23 -6.30 -13.82 4.31
C ILE A 23 -5.97 -13.16 2.98
N SER A 24 -5.98 -13.91 1.88
CA SER A 24 -5.71 -13.37 0.55
C SER A 24 -6.71 -12.28 0.15
N ASN A 25 -7.99 -12.47 0.46
CA ASN A 25 -9.01 -11.43 0.24
C ASN A 25 -8.75 -10.18 1.08
N GLU A 26 -8.36 -10.36 2.34
CA GLU A 26 -8.08 -9.23 3.23
C GLU A 26 -6.85 -8.44 2.79
N VAL A 27 -5.79 -9.13 2.37
CA VAL A 27 -4.59 -8.50 1.79
C VAL A 27 -4.94 -7.69 0.55
N ILE A 28 -5.80 -8.21 -0.33
CA ILE A 28 -6.25 -7.47 -1.53
C ILE A 28 -7.07 -6.23 -1.14
N ASN A 29 -7.93 -6.32 -0.14
CA ASN A 29 -8.71 -5.18 0.34
C ASN A 29 -7.82 -4.10 0.96
N LEU A 30 -6.84 -4.49 1.79
CA LEU A 30 -5.87 -3.56 2.37
C LEU A 30 -5.04 -2.85 1.29
N ILE A 31 -4.68 -3.54 0.22
CA ILE A 31 -4.01 -2.93 -0.95
C ILE A 31 -4.95 -1.95 -1.66
N LYS A 32 -6.23 -2.28 -1.85
CA LYS A 32 -7.21 -1.39 -2.49
C LYS A 32 -7.47 -0.14 -1.66
N ASP A 33 -7.62 -0.28 -0.35
CA ASP A 33 -7.90 0.85 0.55
C ASP A 33 -6.70 1.80 0.60
N THR A 34 -5.47 1.27 0.59
CA THR A 34 -4.25 2.09 0.50
C THR A 34 -4.04 2.71 -0.89
N ALA A 35 -4.32 1.96 -1.96
CA ALA A 35 -4.25 2.47 -3.34
C ALA A 35 -5.32 3.54 -3.63
N LEU A 36 -6.50 3.43 -3.02
CA LEU A 36 -7.60 4.38 -3.16
C LEU A 36 -7.25 5.73 -2.54
N VAL A 37 -6.67 5.73 -1.34
CA VAL A 37 -6.15 6.96 -0.70
C VAL A 37 -5.06 7.62 -1.56
N TYR A 38 -4.16 6.82 -2.14
CA TYR A 38 -3.12 7.32 -3.03
C TYR A 38 -3.68 7.91 -4.34
N ALA A 39 -4.64 7.24 -4.98
CA ALA A 39 -5.28 7.70 -6.21
C ALA A 39 -6.09 9.01 -5.99
N ILE A 40 -6.79 9.12 -4.86
CA ILE A 40 -7.50 10.35 -4.49
C ILE A 40 -6.50 11.49 -4.25
N GLY A 41 -5.41 11.25 -3.54
CA GLY A 41 -4.38 12.28 -3.29
C GLY A 41 -3.74 12.83 -4.57
N ILE A 42 -3.43 11.96 -5.54
CA ILE A 42 -2.92 12.41 -6.86
C ILE A 42 -3.97 13.22 -7.61
N SER A 43 -5.22 12.78 -7.59
CA SER A 43 -6.32 13.44 -8.29
C SER A 43 -6.56 14.85 -7.74
N GLU A 44 -6.53 15.02 -6.42
CA GLU A 44 -6.68 16.32 -5.76
C GLU A 44 -5.48 17.24 -6.01
N LEU A 45 -4.25 16.71 -5.97
CA LEU A 45 -3.04 17.48 -6.27
C LEU A 45 -3.04 18.00 -7.72
N LEU A 46 -3.37 17.13 -8.69
CA LEU A 46 -3.48 17.51 -10.10
C LEU A 46 -4.59 18.53 -10.34
N ARG A 47 -5.71 18.40 -9.62
CA ARG A 47 -6.81 19.36 -9.67
C ARG A 47 -6.38 20.73 -9.15
N ALA A 48 -5.69 20.78 -8.02
CA ALA A 48 -5.15 22.02 -7.46
C ALA A 48 -4.13 22.67 -8.41
N ALA A 49 -3.23 21.87 -8.99
CA ALA A 49 -2.25 22.33 -9.98
C ALA A 49 -2.93 22.92 -11.22
N LYS A 50 -3.98 22.25 -11.73
CA LYS A 50 -4.74 22.72 -12.89
C LYS A 50 -5.48 24.04 -12.60
N ILE A 51 -6.08 24.18 -11.42
CA ILE A 51 -6.75 25.43 -11.00
C ILE A 51 -5.73 26.58 -10.93
N ALA A 52 -4.56 26.34 -10.33
CA ALA A 52 -3.49 27.34 -10.27
C ALA A 52 -2.93 27.67 -11.67
N ALA A 53 -2.76 26.68 -12.54
CA ALA A 53 -2.26 26.90 -13.90
C ALA A 53 -3.25 27.71 -14.76
N LEU A 54 -4.55 27.48 -14.59
CA LEU A 54 -5.59 28.27 -15.25
C LEU A 54 -5.67 29.70 -14.71
N ARG A 55 -5.39 29.89 -13.42
CA ARG A 55 -5.37 31.22 -12.79
C ARG A 55 -4.18 32.05 -13.25
N ASP A 56 -3.00 31.45 -13.28
CA ASP A 56 -1.75 32.17 -13.52
C ASP A 56 -1.28 32.08 -14.98
N TYR A 57 -1.98 31.35 -15.86
CA TYR A 57 -1.63 31.08 -17.28
C TYR A 57 -0.18 30.57 -17.48
N LEU A 58 0.38 29.93 -16.45
CA LEU A 58 1.76 29.47 -16.41
C LEU A 58 1.78 27.96 -16.15
N PHE A 59 2.75 27.26 -16.75
CA PHE A 59 2.96 25.81 -16.53
C PHE A 59 3.65 25.49 -15.19
N VAL A 60 4.11 26.51 -14.46
CA VAL A 60 4.81 26.39 -13.17
C VAL A 60 4.07 25.53 -12.13
N PRO A 61 2.72 25.63 -11.96
CA PRO A 61 2.00 24.85 -10.96
C PRO A 61 2.05 23.34 -11.20
N PHE A 62 2.19 22.87 -12.44
CA PHE A 62 2.38 21.44 -12.73
C PHE A 62 3.76 20.95 -12.29
N ILE A 63 4.80 21.78 -12.45
CA ILE A 63 6.16 21.45 -11.98
C ILE A 63 6.17 21.36 -10.45
N VAL A 64 5.53 22.31 -9.76
CA VAL A 64 5.40 22.29 -8.30
C VAL A 64 4.66 21.04 -7.83
N ALA A 65 3.56 20.67 -8.50
CA ALA A 65 2.82 19.45 -8.20
C ALA A 65 3.66 18.18 -8.45
N ALA A 66 4.46 18.13 -9.51
CA ALA A 66 5.34 17.00 -9.79
C ALA A 66 6.42 16.84 -8.72
N VAL A 67 7.04 17.94 -8.26
CA VAL A 67 8.02 17.93 -7.17
C VAL A 67 7.38 17.50 -5.86
N PHE A 68 6.20 18.04 -5.54
CA PHE A 68 5.45 17.65 -4.34
C PHE A 68 5.11 16.16 -4.35
N TYR A 69 4.62 15.65 -5.48
CA TYR A 69 4.33 14.24 -5.67
C TYR A 69 5.58 13.34 -5.51
N LEU A 70 6.74 13.77 -6.03
CA LEU A 70 8.00 13.06 -5.83
C LEU A 70 8.39 12.98 -4.36
N ILE A 71 8.27 14.09 -3.61
CA ILE A 71 8.57 14.13 -2.18
C ILE A 71 7.62 13.20 -1.41
N MET A 72 6.32 13.28 -1.71
CA MET A 72 5.31 12.44 -1.04
C MET A 72 5.54 10.95 -1.30
N THR A 73 5.84 10.60 -2.55
CA THR A 73 6.17 9.23 -2.95
C THR A 73 7.42 8.74 -2.25
N ALA A 74 8.49 9.54 -2.20
CA ALA A 74 9.73 9.20 -1.51
C ALA A 74 9.51 8.99 0.00
N PHE A 75 8.70 9.84 0.63
CA PHE A 75 8.34 9.71 2.04
C PHE A 75 7.57 8.41 2.32
N ILE A 76 6.56 8.11 1.50
CA ILE A 76 5.77 6.88 1.63
C ILE A 76 6.64 5.64 1.38
N GLN A 77 7.50 5.65 0.36
CA GLN A 77 8.44 4.55 0.11
C GLN A 77 9.37 4.32 1.31
N GLN A 78 9.87 5.38 1.93
CA GLN A 78 10.71 5.25 3.12
C GLN A 78 9.92 4.71 4.32
N PHE A 79 8.68 5.17 4.50
CA PHE A 79 7.79 4.66 5.53
C PHE A 79 7.49 3.16 5.35
N PHE A 80 7.15 2.74 4.13
CA PHE A 80 6.92 1.33 3.81
C PHE A 80 8.18 0.48 3.96
N LYS A 81 9.36 0.96 3.55
CA LYS A 81 10.63 0.26 3.81
C LYS A 81 10.92 0.08 5.30
N TRP A 82 10.63 1.10 6.11
CA TRP A 82 10.76 1.01 7.56
C TRP A 82 9.76 0.01 8.16
N LEU A 83 8.54 -0.01 7.65
CA LEU A 83 7.50 -0.96 8.03
C LEU A 83 7.88 -2.40 7.62
N GLU A 84 8.31 -2.61 6.38
CA GLU A 84 8.82 -3.90 5.90
C GLU A 84 9.97 -4.39 6.77
N SER A 85 10.98 -3.56 7.06
CA SER A 85 12.09 -3.92 7.95
C SER A 85 11.64 -4.35 9.36
N ARG A 86 10.44 -3.93 9.78
CA ARG A 86 9.87 -4.28 11.09
C ARG A 86 8.94 -5.50 11.03
N TYR A 87 8.39 -5.81 9.86
CA TYR A 87 7.45 -6.91 9.62
C TYR A 87 8.08 -8.11 8.87
N ASP A 88 9.29 -7.99 8.31
CA ASP A 88 10.07 -9.08 7.70
C ASP A 88 10.52 -10.15 8.73
N TYR A 89 10.07 -10.03 9.98
CA TYR A 89 10.13 -11.09 11.00
C TYR A 89 9.06 -12.19 10.80
N TYR A 90 8.10 -12.01 9.90
CA TYR A 90 7.09 -13.03 9.56
C TYR A 90 7.28 -13.56 8.12
N ARG A 91 8.42 -14.22 7.91
CA ARG A 91 8.61 -15.23 6.87
C ARG A 91 8.53 -16.62 7.48
#